data_AF-A0A497ABZ6-F1
#
_entry.id   AF-A0A497ABZ6-F1
#
_cell.length_a   1.000
_cell.length_b   1.000
_cell.length_c   1.000
_cell.angle_alpha   90.00
_cell.angle_beta   90.00
_cell.angle_gamma   90.00
#
_symmetry.space_group_name_H-M   'P 1'
#
loop_
_entity.id
_entity.type
_entity.pdbx_description
1 polymer ?
#
loop_
_entity_poly.entity_id
_entity_poly.type
_entity_poly.pdbx_seq_one_letter_code
_entity_poly.pdbx_strand_id
1 'polypeptide(L)'
;MFDIIKKKIKNSCAMQARIVFMGTPQFAVTILESLLQGAYEVLAVYTQVDKPAGRGHQVVYSPVKKLALARKIPVIQPETFKSSEVVEELASLQPELIIVAAFGAILPPEVLSL
;
A
#
# COMPACT_ATOMS: atom_id res chain seq x y z
N MET A 1 -0.57 -36.36 -22.80
CA MET A 1 -1.27 -36.56 -21.50
C MET A 1 -0.67 -35.69 -20.38
N PHE A 2 0.65 -35.52 -20.32
CA PHE A 2 1.33 -34.63 -19.36
C PHE A 2 1.04 -33.11 -19.56
N ASP A 3 0.71 -32.65 -20.78
CA ASP A 3 0.41 -31.24 -21.05
C ASP A 3 -0.93 -30.77 -20.50
N ILE A 4 -1.92 -31.67 -20.42
CA ILE A 4 -3.25 -31.34 -19.85
C ILE A 4 -3.13 -31.16 -18.33
N ILE A 5 -2.26 -31.94 -17.67
CA ILE A 5 -1.97 -31.82 -16.23
C ILE A 5 -1.23 -30.51 -15.94
N LYS A 6 -0.23 -30.12 -16.75
CA LYS A 6 0.43 -28.80 -16.61
C LYS A 6 -0.53 -27.62 -16.86
N LYS A 7 -1.51 -27.78 -17.76
CA LYS A 7 -2.52 -26.75 -18.04
C LYS A 7 -3.59 -26.67 -16.95
N LYS A 8 -3.90 -27.78 -16.26
CA LYS A 8 -4.80 -27.81 -15.09
C LYS A 8 -4.13 -27.29 -13.81
N ILE A 9 -2.81 -27.47 -13.66
CA ILE A 9 -2.03 -26.91 -12.54
C ILE A 9 -1.76 -25.40 -12.72
N LYS A 10 -1.76 -24.88 -13.96
CA LYS A 10 -1.69 -23.42 -14.20
C LYS A 10 -3.00 -22.67 -14.00
N ASN A 11 -4.13 -23.37 -13.86
CA ASN A 11 -5.47 -22.75 -13.86
C ASN A 11 -6.26 -22.94 -12.55
N SER A 12 -5.58 -23.17 -11.43
CA SER A 12 -6.20 -23.11 -10.11
C SER A 12 -5.17 -22.68 -9.08
N CYS A 13 -5.44 -21.62 -8.31
CA CYS A 13 -4.72 -21.18 -7.09
C CYS A 13 -3.71 -20.01 -7.18
N ALA A 14 -3.97 -18.93 -7.90
CA ALA A 14 -3.28 -17.67 -7.61
C ALA A 14 -4.30 -16.59 -7.27
N MET A 15 -4.96 -16.71 -6.11
CA MET A 15 -5.64 -15.58 -5.50
C MET A 15 -4.53 -14.61 -5.08
N GLN A 16 -4.26 -13.59 -5.89
CA GLN A 16 -3.44 -12.47 -5.43
C GLN A 16 -4.25 -11.73 -4.37
N ALA A 17 -3.78 -11.74 -3.12
CA ALA A 17 -4.48 -11.04 -2.07
C ALA A 17 -4.43 -9.53 -2.35
N ARG A 18 -5.58 -8.89 -2.27
CA ARG A 18 -5.75 -7.45 -2.51
C ARG A 18 -5.32 -6.68 -1.27
N ILE A 19 -4.27 -5.88 -1.38
CA ILE A 19 -3.67 -5.22 -0.23
C ILE A 19 -3.61 -3.71 -0.38
N VAL A 20 -3.69 -3.03 0.77
CA VAL A 20 -3.29 -1.63 0.91
C VAL A 20 -2.01 -1.57 1.74
N PHE A 21 -1.02 -0.80 1.29
CA PHE A 21 0.22 -0.61 2.02
C PHE A 21 0.26 0.79 2.63
N MET A 22 0.56 0.89 3.92
CA MET A 22 0.69 2.15 4.65
C MET A 22 2.12 2.30 5.19
N GLY A 23 2.88 3.26 4.68
CA GLY A 23 4.26 3.46 5.12
C GLY A 23 4.89 4.76 4.62
N THR A 24 5.95 5.20 5.30
CA THR A 24 6.58 6.51 5.02
C THR A 24 8.10 6.43 4.84
N PRO A 25 8.89 5.88 5.79
CA PRO A 25 10.35 6.01 5.76
C PRO A 25 11.02 5.04 4.77
N GLN A 26 12.32 5.22 4.55
CA GLN A 26 13.13 4.36 3.68
C GLN A 26 13.01 2.87 4.03
N PHE A 27 12.91 2.52 5.32
CA PHE A 27 12.70 1.14 5.76
C PHE A 27 11.44 0.49 5.18
N ALA A 28 10.34 1.25 5.05
CA ALA A 28 9.09 0.75 4.50
C ALA A 28 9.17 0.46 2.99
N VAL A 29 10.12 1.07 2.27
CA VAL A 29 10.34 0.85 0.83
C VAL A 29 10.70 -0.61 0.55
N THR A 30 11.63 -1.19 1.32
CA THR A 30 12.06 -2.59 1.13
C THR A 30 10.90 -3.58 1.29
N ILE A 31 9.97 -3.28 2.21
CA ILE A 31 8.78 -4.10 2.43
C ILE A 31 7.84 -3.97 1.22
N LEU A 32 7.56 -2.75 0.76
CA LEU A 32 6.73 -2.53 -0.43
C LEU A 32 7.34 -3.20 -1.67
N GLU A 33 8.64 -3.10 -1.90
CA GLU A 33 9.32 -3.78 -3.01
C GLU A 33 9.14 -5.30 -2.95
N SER A 34 9.24 -5.88 -1.76
CA SER A 34 9.07 -7.32 -1.56
C SER A 34 7.63 -7.76 -1.84
N LEU A 35 6.64 -6.98 -1.40
CA LEU A 35 5.23 -7.23 -1.67
C LEU A 35 4.92 -7.17 -3.18
N LEU A 36 5.49 -6.20 -3.89
CA LEU A 36 5.32 -6.05 -5.34
C LEU A 36 5.96 -7.17 -6.17
N GLN A 37 6.90 -7.92 -5.59
CA GLN A 37 7.49 -9.11 -6.22
C GLN A 37 6.73 -10.40 -5.86
N GLY A 38 5.84 -10.34 -4.86
CA GLY A 38 5.05 -11.47 -4.37
C GLY A 38 3.72 -11.64 -5.11
N ALA A 39 2.86 -12.47 -4.54
CA ALA A 39 1.51 -12.74 -5.04
C ALA A 39 0.47 -11.80 -4.41
N TYR A 40 0.70 -10.48 -4.51
CA TYR A 40 -0.19 -9.45 -3.95
C TYR A 40 -0.58 -8.43 -5.01
N GLU A 41 -1.85 -8.00 -4.97
CA GLU A 41 -2.33 -6.85 -5.73
C GLU A 41 -2.31 -5.62 -4.82
N VAL A 42 -1.33 -4.72 -4.99
CA VAL A 42 -1.27 -3.48 -4.22
C VAL A 42 -2.24 -2.46 -4.82
N LEU A 43 -3.40 -2.29 -4.17
CA LEU A 43 -4.47 -1.40 -4.62
C LEU A 43 -4.11 0.07 -4.48
N ALA A 44 -3.50 0.43 -3.35
CA ALA A 44 -3.08 1.79 -3.05
C ALA A 44 -1.95 1.80 -2.02
N VAL A 45 -1.18 2.89 -2.03
CA VAL A 45 -0.15 3.20 -1.05
C VAL A 45 -0.56 4.44 -0.28
N TYR A 46 -0.72 4.31 1.03
CA TYR A 46 -0.90 5.42 1.95
C TYR A 46 0.45 5.84 2.51
N THR A 47 0.76 7.13 2.42
CA THR A 47 1.97 7.71 3.02
C THR A 47 1.64 9.06 3.64
N GLN A 48 2.50 9.60 4.51
CA GLN A 48 2.25 10.94 5.04
C GLN A 48 2.28 12.00 3.94
N VAL A 49 1.49 13.07 4.12
CA VAL A 49 1.60 14.30 3.31
C VAL A 49 3.03 14.80 3.23
N ASP A 50 3.39 15.34 2.08
CA ASP A 50 4.73 15.87 1.84
C ASP A 50 4.99 17.03 2.79
N LYS A 51 6.13 16.98 3.48
CA LYS A 51 6.52 18.00 4.45
C LYS A 51 7.90 18.57 4.09
N PRO A 52 8.16 19.85 4.40
CA PRO A 52 9.50 20.39 4.34
C PRO A 52 10.48 19.56 5.17
N ALA A 53 11.65 19.25 4.61
CA ALA A 53 12.68 18.48 5.29
C ALA A 53 14.09 19.03 5.05
N GLY A 54 15.01 18.73 5.98
CA GLY A 54 16.41 19.13 5.89
C GLY A 54 16.66 20.63 6.02
N ARG A 55 17.90 21.06 5.74
CA ARG A 55 18.26 22.48 5.70
C ARG A 55 17.70 23.11 4.43
N GLY A 56 16.98 24.23 4.56
CA GLY A 56 16.36 24.93 3.43
C GLY A 56 14.90 24.54 3.15
N HIS A 57 14.29 23.66 3.96
CA HIS A 57 12.85 23.39 3.97
C HIS A 57 12.23 23.08 2.60
N GLN A 58 12.97 22.38 1.74
CA GLN A 58 12.41 21.94 0.46
C GLN A 58 11.37 20.85 0.72
N VAL A 59 10.27 20.89 -0.06
CA VAL A 59 9.26 19.85 -0.02
C VAL A 59 9.86 18.58 -0.61
N VAL A 60 9.86 17.49 0.16
CA VAL A 60 10.42 16.21 -0.27
C VAL A 60 9.34 15.14 -0.17
N TYR A 61 9.17 14.37 -1.25
CA TYR A 61 8.29 13.20 -1.25
C TYR A 61 8.87 12.11 -0.37
N SER A 62 8.01 11.41 0.36
CA SER A 62 8.44 10.24 1.13
C SER A 62 9.09 9.18 0.23
N PRO A 63 10.08 8.41 0.74
CA PRO A 63 10.66 7.30 0.00
C PRO A 63 9.61 6.32 -0.57
N VAL A 64 8.57 6.02 0.22
CA VAL A 64 7.45 5.16 -0.21
C VAL A 64 6.65 5.79 -1.35
N LYS A 65 6.33 7.09 -1.28
CA LYS A 65 5.65 7.82 -2.37
C LYS A 65 6.46 7.77 -3.66
N LYS A 66 7.77 7.98 -3.61
CA LYS A 66 8.63 7.92 -4.79
C LYS A 66 8.56 6.55 -5.48
N LEU A 67 8.63 5.47 -4.71
CA LEU A 67 8.50 4.12 -5.26
C LEU A 67 7.11 3.87 -5.85
N ALA A 68 6.04 4.23 -5.12
CA ALA A 68 4.67 4.03 -5.58
C ALA A 68 4.39 4.76 -6.91
N LEU A 69 4.82 6.02 -7.03
CA LEU A 69 4.72 6.79 -8.27
C LEU A 69 5.51 6.13 -9.41
N ALA A 70 6.74 5.67 -9.17
CA ALA A 70 7.55 4.98 -10.17
C ALA A 70 6.91 3.67 -10.67
N ARG A 71 6.14 3.01 -9.80
CA ARG A 71 5.40 1.77 -10.09
C ARG A 71 3.96 2.02 -10.56
N LYS A 72 3.55 3.30 -10.69
CA LYS A 72 2.19 3.73 -11.08
C LYS A 72 1.09 3.19 -10.16
N ILE A 73 1.39 3.06 -8.87
CA ILE A 73 0.43 2.65 -7.84
C ILE A 73 -0.26 3.91 -7.32
N PRO A 74 -1.59 3.90 -7.11
CA PRO A 74 -2.29 5.02 -6.48
C PRO A 74 -1.66 5.42 -5.14
N VAL A 75 -1.46 6.72 -4.93
CA VAL A 75 -0.90 7.26 -3.69
C VAL A 75 -1.95 8.12 -3.01
N ILE A 76 -2.24 7.82 -1.75
CA ILE A 76 -3.20 8.55 -0.92
C ILE A 76 -2.45 9.14 0.27
N GLN A 77 -2.64 10.43 0.54
CA GLN A 77 -1.91 11.17 1.57
C GLN A 77 -2.90 11.86 2.52
N PRO A 78 -3.58 11.10 3.40
CA PRO A 78 -4.53 11.71 4.31
C PRO A 78 -3.78 12.58 5.32
N GLU A 79 -4.31 13.79 5.57
CA GLU A 79 -3.82 14.62 6.68
C GLU A 79 -4.15 13.98 8.03
N THR A 80 -5.28 13.28 8.11
CA THR A 80 -5.73 12.56 9.30
C THR A 80 -6.67 11.41 8.93
N PHE A 81 -6.66 10.35 9.74
CA PHE A 81 -7.65 9.27 9.67
C PHE A 81 -8.91 9.54 10.49
N LYS A 82 -9.05 10.72 11.09
CA LYS A 82 -10.26 11.10 11.85
C LYS A 82 -11.45 11.47 10.96
N SER A 83 -11.22 11.76 9.68
CA SER A 83 -12.29 12.05 8.73
C SER A 83 -12.93 10.76 8.25
N SER A 84 -14.27 10.71 8.23
CA SER A 84 -15.02 9.58 7.67
C SER A 84 -14.70 9.35 6.19
N GLU A 85 -14.41 10.41 5.45
CA GLU A 85 -14.12 10.34 4.01
C GLU A 85 -12.90 9.46 3.69
N VAL A 86 -11.83 9.56 4.49
CA VAL A 86 -10.60 8.76 4.29
C VAL A 86 -10.85 7.28 4.57
N VAL A 87 -11.70 7.00 5.57
CA VAL A 87 -12.08 5.62 5.94
C VAL A 87 -12.99 5.03 4.87
N GLU A 88 -13.93 5.80 4.34
CA GLU A 88 -14.80 5.40 3.24
C GLU A 88 -14.02 5.15 1.95
N GLU A 89 -13.06 6.02 1.60
CA GLU A 89 -12.16 5.80 0.46
C GLU A 89 -11.37 4.49 0.63
N LEU A 90 -10.78 4.27 1.81
CA LEU A 90 -10.05 3.04 2.12
C LEU A 90 -10.94 1.79 2.04
N ALA A 91 -12.17 1.87 2.58
CA ALA A 91 -13.14 0.78 2.53
C ALA A 91 -13.61 0.49 1.10
N SER A 92 -13.74 1.52 0.26
CA SER A 92 -14.15 1.38 -1.15
C SER A 92 -13.14 0.60 -1.98
N LEU A 93 -11.86 0.62 -1.58
CA LEU A 93 -10.83 -0.21 -2.19
C LEU A 93 -11.07 -1.70 -1.93
N GLN A 94 -11.86 -2.08 -0.92
CA GLN A 94 -12.10 -3.47 -0.51
C GLN A 94 -10.80 -4.28 -0.34
N PRO A 95 -9.84 -3.83 0.50
CA PRO A 95 -8.64 -4.59 0.77
C PRO A 95 -8.97 -5.85 1.57
N GLU A 96 -8.26 -6.95 1.28
CA GLU A 96 -8.25 -8.15 2.12
C GLU A 96 -7.22 -8.06 3.24
N LEU A 97 -6.21 -7.19 3.08
CA LEU A 97 -5.19 -6.94 4.09
C LEU A 97 -4.66 -5.50 4.01
N ILE A 98 -4.55 -4.86 5.16
CA ILE A 98 -3.85 -3.58 5.32
C ILE A 98 -2.51 -3.83 5.98
N ILE A 99 -1.42 -3.55 5.26
CA ILE A 99 -0.05 -3.73 5.75
C ILE A 99 0.51 -2.39 6.19
N VAL A 100 0.88 -2.27 7.47
CA VAL A 100 1.37 -1.02 8.07
C VAL A 100 2.86 -1.15 8.43
N ALA A 101 3.70 -0.30 7.87
CA ALA A 101 5.13 -0.24 8.14
C ALA A 101 5.58 1.20 8.40
N ALA A 102 5.74 1.56 9.67
CA ALA A 102 6.22 2.88 10.09
C ALA A 102 5.47 4.05 9.42
N PHE A 103 4.14 3.96 9.37
CA PHE A 103 3.30 4.97 8.73
C PHE A 103 3.29 6.32 9.50
N GLY A 104 3.35 6.26 10.83
CA GLY A 104 3.48 7.44 11.70
C GLY A 104 2.19 8.21 11.94
N ALA A 105 1.03 7.57 11.73
CA ALA A 105 -0.27 8.06 12.20
C ALA A 105 -0.96 6.96 13.01
N ILE A 106 -1.85 7.38 13.93
CA ILE A 106 -2.71 6.47 14.69
C ILE A 106 -3.86 6.06 13.79
N LEU A 107 -4.07 4.76 13.65
CA LEU A 107 -5.22 4.20 12.94
C LEU A 107 -6.39 4.05 13.91
N PRO A 108 -7.56 4.64 13.62
CA PRO A 108 -8.73 4.54 14.47
C PRO A 108 -9.40 3.16 14.31
N PRO A 109 -10.24 2.72 15.26
CA PRO A 109 -10.86 1.39 15.24
C PRO A 109 -11.62 1.05 13.96
N GLU A 110 -12.20 2.05 13.29
CA GLU A 110 -12.95 1.90 12.05
C GLU A 110 -12.04 1.38 10.92
N VAL A 111 -10.79 1.84 10.86
CA VAL A 111 -9.80 1.34 9.89
C VAL A 111 -9.35 -0.08 10.21
N LEU A 112 -9.25 -0.41 11.50
CA LEU A 112 -8.83 -1.75 11.95
C LEU A 112 -9.94 -2.80 11.82
N SER A 113 -11.17 -2.37 11.60
CA SER A 113 -12.36 -3.23 11.47
C SER A 113 -12.80 -3.44 10.02
N LEU A 114 -12.05 -2.91 9.04
CA LEU A 114 -12.20 -3.20 7.62
C LEU A 114 -11.67 -4.60 7.29
#